data_AF-A0A107E835-F1
#
_entry.id   AF-A0A107E835-F1
#
_cell.length_a   1.000
_cell.length_b   1.000
_cell.length_c   1.000
_cell.angle_alpha   90.00
_cell.angle_beta   90.00
_cell.angle_gamma   90.00
#
_symmetry.space_group_name_H-M   'P 1'
#
loop_
_entity.id
_entity.type
_entity.pdbx_description
1 polymer ?
#
loop_
_entity_poly.entity_id
_entity_poly.type
_entity_poly.pdbx_seq_one_letter_code
_entity_poly.pdbx_strand_id
1 'polypeptide(L)'
;MINPTKQRNLASAPAHPVQERAPQVRLGEHRARMQALMRTAGMLPVLLILCVGFGFLTDGFFTLQNLSIVTQQASINIVLAAGMTFVILTGGIDLSVGSVLAAAAVAALLASNIPNWGWLGVPAALAVGLVFGVINGGLIALLRLPPFIVTLGALTAVRGVARLMGNDTTIFNPQLPFAFIGNGSILGVPWLVVIAGAVIVASWFILRRTVLGMRIYSVGGNPEAARLSGINVRAIQLFVYAASGLLAGLGAVMSAARLYAANGLQLGQSYELDAIAAVILGGTSFVGGVGSIVGTLIGALIIAVLTNGLVLLGVSDIWQYIIKGLVIIGAVALDRYRQRDSART
;
A
#
# COMPACT_ATOMS: atom_id res chain seq x y z
N MET A 1 -55.43 -1.53 64.54
CA MET A 1 -56.00 -0.25 64.99
C MET A 1 -54.89 0.78 64.99
N ILE A 2 -54.91 1.71 64.02
CA ILE A 2 -53.90 2.75 63.82
C ILE A 2 -54.46 4.03 64.45
N ASN A 3 -53.74 4.61 65.43
CA ASN A 3 -54.08 5.90 66.05
C ASN A 3 -53.03 6.95 65.63
N PRO A 4 -53.43 8.20 65.27
CA PRO A 4 -52.64 9.14 64.51
C PRO A 4 -52.10 10.28 65.38
N THR A 5 -50.86 10.71 65.15
CA THR A 5 -50.41 12.07 65.50
C THR A 5 -49.11 12.40 64.78
N LYS A 6 -49.21 13.11 63.65
CA LYS A 6 -48.44 14.33 63.35
C LYS A 6 -48.64 14.74 61.89
N GLN A 7 -49.70 15.52 61.67
CA GLN A 7 -49.65 16.58 60.66
C GLN A 7 -48.89 17.77 61.27
N ARG A 8 -47.78 18.17 60.65
CA ARG A 8 -47.35 19.56 60.41
C ARG A 8 -45.88 19.57 59.99
N ASN A 9 -45.65 19.68 58.69
CA ASN A 9 -44.99 20.85 58.10
C ASN A 9 -44.86 20.63 56.59
N LEU A 10 -45.84 21.18 55.87
CA LEU A 10 -45.69 21.57 54.47
C LEU A 10 -44.88 22.88 54.47
N ALA A 11 -43.61 22.81 54.08
CA ALA A 11 -42.85 23.97 53.66
C ALA A 11 -41.70 23.55 52.73
N SER A 12 -41.76 24.08 51.50
CA SER A 12 -40.71 24.17 50.47
C SER A 12 -40.01 22.88 50.03
N ALA A 13 -40.49 22.31 48.92
CA ALA A 13 -39.62 21.55 48.02
C ALA A 13 -38.61 22.53 47.38
N PRO A 14 -37.29 22.31 47.50
CA PRO A 14 -36.35 23.02 46.64
C PRO A 14 -36.48 22.43 45.24
N ALA A 15 -36.81 23.28 44.27
CA ALA A 15 -36.70 22.96 42.86
C ALA A 15 -35.27 22.47 42.58
N HIS A 16 -35.12 21.26 42.05
CA HIS A 16 -33.84 20.81 41.52
C HIS A 16 -33.41 21.80 40.43
N PRO A 17 -32.25 22.46 40.54
CA PRO A 17 -31.74 23.23 39.43
C PRO A 17 -31.49 22.24 38.29
N VAL A 18 -32.14 22.47 37.15
CA VAL A 18 -31.77 21.83 35.88
C VAL A 18 -30.30 22.18 35.67
N GLN A 19 -29.41 21.23 35.96
CA GLN A 19 -27.98 21.37 35.72
C GLN A 19 -27.80 21.56 34.21
N GLU A 20 -27.67 22.81 33.83
CA GLU A 20 -27.27 23.23 32.50
C GLU A 20 -25.87 22.64 32.25
N ARG A 21 -25.81 21.52 31.52
CA ARG A 21 -24.55 20.87 31.17
C ARG A 21 -23.66 21.90 30.47
N ALA A 22 -22.62 22.34 31.16
CA ALA A 22 -21.71 23.37 30.70
C ALA A 22 -21.17 23.07 29.28
N PRO A 23 -20.93 24.11 28.44
CA PRO A 23 -20.50 23.96 27.05
C PRO A 23 -19.18 23.20 26.87
N GLN A 24 -18.37 23.07 27.92
CA GLN A 24 -17.09 22.37 27.91
C GLN A 24 -17.23 20.84 27.75
N VAL A 25 -18.34 20.24 28.20
CA VAL A 25 -18.57 18.78 28.08
C VAL A 25 -18.86 18.38 26.62
N ARG A 26 -19.55 19.24 25.86
CA ARG A 26 -19.93 18.98 24.45
C ARG A 26 -18.72 18.99 23.50
N LEU A 27 -17.72 19.83 23.76
CA LEU A 27 -16.47 19.89 22.97
C LEU A 27 -15.60 18.65 23.18
N GLY A 28 -15.56 18.09 24.39
CA GLY A 28 -14.86 16.85 24.71
C GLY A 28 -15.48 15.62 24.04
N GLU A 29 -16.82 15.53 24.06
CA GLU A 29 -17.56 14.44 23.40
C GLU A 29 -17.42 14.50 21.86
N HIS A 30 -17.41 15.69 21.26
CA HIS A 30 -17.16 15.86 19.83
C HIS A 30 -15.72 15.47 19.46
N ARG A 31 -14.72 15.87 20.24
CA ARG A 31 -13.32 15.46 20.01
C ARG A 31 -13.15 13.95 20.18
N ALA A 32 -13.75 13.35 21.20
CA ALA A 32 -13.68 11.90 21.44
C ALA A 32 -14.42 11.10 20.34
N ARG A 33 -15.59 11.57 19.89
CA ARG A 33 -16.32 10.96 18.75
C ARG A 33 -15.57 11.14 17.45
N MET A 34 -14.98 12.30 17.18
CA MET A 34 -14.15 12.55 16.00
C MET A 34 -12.90 11.67 16.01
N GLN A 35 -12.24 11.53 17.16
CA GLN A 35 -11.10 10.63 17.34
C GLN A 35 -11.50 9.16 17.19
N ALA A 36 -12.66 8.76 17.69
CA ALA A 36 -13.21 7.42 17.49
C ALA A 36 -13.52 7.17 16.01
N LEU A 37 -14.19 8.12 15.33
CA LEU A 37 -14.50 8.02 13.89
C LEU A 37 -13.22 7.95 13.05
N MET A 38 -12.21 8.76 13.35
CA MET A 38 -10.90 8.73 12.68
C MET A 38 -10.13 7.43 12.97
N ARG A 39 -10.30 6.84 14.17
CA ARG A 39 -9.74 5.52 14.49
C ARG A 39 -10.48 4.39 13.76
N THR A 40 -11.79 4.48 13.57
CA THR A 40 -12.60 3.45 12.91
C THR A 40 -12.56 3.55 11.37
N ALA A 41 -12.47 4.76 10.81
CA ALA A 41 -12.42 5.01 9.37
C ALA A 41 -10.99 4.92 8.78
N GLY A 42 -9.97 4.75 9.62
CA GLY A 42 -8.58 4.72 9.20
C GLY A 42 -8.16 6.02 8.52
N MET A 43 -7.51 5.91 7.36
CA MET A 43 -6.95 7.07 6.63
C MET A 43 -7.84 7.53 5.48
N LEU A 44 -9.06 7.00 5.38
CA LEU A 44 -10.07 7.42 4.41
C LEU A 44 -10.43 8.92 4.50
N PRO A 45 -10.54 9.55 5.68
CA PRO A 45 -10.81 10.98 5.76
C PRO A 45 -9.70 11.83 5.10
N VAL A 46 -8.44 11.42 5.20
CA VAL A 46 -7.32 12.12 4.56
C VAL A 46 -7.44 12.05 3.04
N LEU A 47 -7.77 10.89 2.50
CA LEU A 47 -8.04 10.73 1.07
C LEU A 47 -9.17 11.64 0.59
N LEU A 48 -10.29 11.70 1.33
CA LEU A 48 -11.42 12.56 0.98
C LEU A 48 -11.04 14.04 1.00
N ILE A 49 -10.29 14.48 2.01
CA ILE A 49 -9.80 15.86 2.11
C ILE A 49 -8.91 16.20 0.90
N LEU A 50 -8.02 15.30 0.49
CA LEU A 50 -7.17 15.53 -0.69
C LEU A 50 -8.00 15.62 -1.97
N CYS A 51 -8.94 14.70 -2.18
CA CYS A 51 -9.81 14.72 -3.36
C CYS A 51 -10.63 16.02 -3.44
N VAL A 52 -11.21 16.45 -2.32
CA VAL A 52 -11.98 17.70 -2.25
C VAL A 52 -11.06 18.91 -2.46
N GLY A 53 -9.88 18.92 -1.84
CA GLY A 53 -8.90 20.00 -1.97
C GLY A 53 -8.45 20.20 -3.42
N PHE A 54 -7.98 19.14 -4.09
CA PHE A 54 -7.60 19.23 -5.51
C PHE A 54 -8.79 19.49 -6.43
N GLY A 55 -9.98 18.98 -6.06
CA GLY A 55 -11.22 19.29 -6.75
C GLY A 55 -11.57 20.78 -6.79
N PHE A 56 -11.26 21.53 -5.73
CA PHE A 56 -11.45 22.98 -5.71
C PHE A 56 -10.28 23.76 -6.32
N LEU A 57 -9.08 23.20 -6.28
CA LEU A 57 -7.88 23.88 -6.79
C LEU A 57 -7.66 23.67 -8.30
N THR A 58 -8.32 22.67 -8.91
CA THR A 58 -8.15 22.34 -10.33
C THR A 58 -9.46 21.94 -10.98
N ASP A 59 -9.85 22.67 -12.03
CA ASP A 59 -11.12 22.44 -12.75
C ASP A 59 -11.20 21.07 -13.44
N GLY A 60 -10.05 20.44 -13.71
CA GLY A 60 -9.93 19.15 -14.40
C GLY A 60 -9.94 17.92 -13.48
N PHE A 61 -9.88 18.07 -12.16
CA PHE A 61 -9.62 16.93 -11.25
C PHE A 61 -10.66 15.82 -11.34
N PHE A 62 -11.94 16.19 -11.33
CA PHE A 62 -13.06 15.25 -11.35
C PHE A 62 -13.51 14.85 -12.76
N THR A 63 -12.75 15.22 -13.79
CA THR A 63 -13.04 14.74 -15.15
C THR A 63 -12.87 13.22 -15.22
N LEU A 64 -13.73 12.55 -15.99
CA LEU A 64 -13.64 11.09 -16.20
C LEU A 64 -12.26 10.68 -16.73
N GLN A 65 -11.66 11.51 -17.57
CA GLN A 65 -10.31 11.30 -18.08
C GLN A 65 -9.27 11.32 -16.96
N ASN A 66 -9.29 12.35 -16.09
CA ASN A 66 -8.34 12.44 -14.99
C ASN A 66 -8.55 11.31 -13.97
N LEU A 67 -9.80 11.01 -13.60
CA LEU A 67 -10.11 9.88 -12.71
C LEU A 67 -9.62 8.54 -13.29
N SER A 68 -9.76 8.34 -14.60
CA SER A 68 -9.21 7.16 -15.28
C SER A 68 -7.68 7.13 -15.20
N ILE A 69 -6.99 8.26 -15.43
CA ILE A 69 -5.53 8.35 -15.29
C ILE A 69 -5.08 8.05 -13.85
N VAL A 70 -5.72 8.68 -12.86
CA VAL A 70 -5.41 8.48 -11.43
C VAL A 70 -5.57 7.02 -11.05
N THR A 71 -6.70 6.40 -11.39
CA THR A 71 -6.97 5.00 -11.04
C THR A 71 -6.04 4.03 -11.74
N GLN A 72 -5.68 4.27 -13.00
CA GLN A 72 -4.67 3.47 -13.72
C GLN A 72 -3.27 3.59 -13.12
N GLN A 73 -2.84 4.80 -12.76
CA GLN A 73 -1.55 5.02 -12.08
C GLN A 73 -1.55 4.39 -10.68
N ALA A 74 -2.63 4.57 -9.92
CA ALA A 74 -2.81 3.96 -8.62
C ALA A 74 -2.75 2.44 -8.71
N SER A 75 -3.33 1.83 -9.75
CA SER A 75 -3.42 0.38 -9.90
C SER A 75 -2.07 -0.33 -9.88
N ILE A 76 -1.06 0.22 -10.57
CA ILE A 76 0.29 -0.37 -10.58
C ILE A 76 0.90 -0.31 -9.18
N ASN A 77 0.81 0.86 -8.52
CA ASN A 77 1.32 1.01 -7.16
C ASN A 77 0.55 0.17 -6.13
N ILE A 78 -0.77 -0.01 -6.30
CA ILE A 78 -1.61 -0.88 -5.46
C ILE A 78 -1.11 -2.32 -5.50
N VAL A 79 -0.76 -2.83 -6.69
CA VAL A 79 -0.23 -4.19 -6.85
C VAL A 79 1.12 -4.35 -6.14
N LEU A 80 2.02 -3.38 -6.27
CA LEU A 80 3.31 -3.39 -5.57
C LEU A 80 3.15 -3.26 -4.06
N ALA A 81 2.32 -2.32 -3.61
CA ALA A 81 2.02 -2.08 -2.22
C ALA A 81 1.36 -3.31 -1.57
N ALA A 82 0.55 -4.09 -2.31
CA ALA A 82 0.02 -5.35 -1.82
C ALA A 82 1.15 -6.37 -1.52
N GLY A 83 2.14 -6.49 -2.40
CA GLY A 83 3.37 -7.28 -2.16
C GLY A 83 4.15 -6.78 -0.94
N MET A 84 4.36 -5.47 -0.89
CA MET A 84 5.04 -4.80 0.22
C MET A 84 4.30 -4.98 1.56
N THR A 85 2.96 -5.08 1.54
CA THR A 85 2.15 -5.35 2.74
C THR A 85 2.54 -6.68 3.37
N PHE A 86 2.68 -7.75 2.57
CA PHE A 86 3.08 -9.05 3.09
C PHE A 86 4.47 -9.00 3.75
N VAL A 87 5.40 -8.30 3.13
CA VAL A 87 6.78 -8.16 3.63
C VAL A 87 6.82 -7.33 4.92
N ILE A 88 6.20 -6.15 4.95
CA ILE A 88 6.16 -5.28 6.14
C ILE A 88 5.42 -5.96 7.29
N LEU A 89 4.36 -6.73 7.01
CA LEU A 89 3.67 -7.49 8.05
C LEU A 89 4.58 -8.47 8.78
N THR A 90 5.66 -8.96 8.16
CA THR A 90 6.67 -9.82 8.81
C THR A 90 7.84 -9.06 9.45
N GLY A 91 7.78 -7.72 9.50
CA GLY A 91 8.87 -6.86 9.98
C GLY A 91 10.01 -6.67 8.97
N GLY A 92 9.79 -7.05 7.71
CA GLY A 92 10.74 -6.89 6.62
C GLY A 92 10.52 -5.63 5.81
N ILE A 93 11.49 -5.28 4.96
CA ILE A 93 11.37 -4.23 3.94
C ILE A 93 11.93 -4.80 2.63
N ASP A 94 11.29 -4.49 1.51
CA ASP A 94 11.73 -4.87 0.17
C ASP A 94 11.90 -3.61 -0.68
N LEU A 95 13.13 -3.07 -0.66
CA LEU A 95 13.47 -1.92 -1.49
C LEU A 95 13.62 -2.29 -2.97
N SER A 96 13.78 -3.58 -3.30
CA SER A 96 14.10 -3.99 -4.66
C SER A 96 12.89 -4.04 -5.60
N VAL A 97 11.66 -3.88 -5.09
CA VAL A 97 10.42 -4.04 -5.89
C VAL A 97 10.39 -3.19 -7.15
N GLY A 98 10.90 -1.95 -7.09
CA GLY A 98 10.98 -1.06 -8.25
C GLY A 98 11.97 -1.55 -9.31
N SER A 99 13.17 -1.99 -8.90
CA SER A 99 14.16 -2.57 -9.81
C SER A 99 13.76 -3.93 -10.36
N VAL A 100 13.07 -4.76 -9.56
CA VAL A 100 12.54 -6.06 -9.99
C VAL A 100 11.45 -5.85 -11.03
N LEU A 101 10.56 -4.87 -10.84
CA LEU A 101 9.60 -4.46 -11.86
C LEU A 101 10.31 -4.03 -13.15
N ALA A 102 11.38 -3.24 -13.06
CA ALA A 102 12.13 -2.81 -14.24
C ALA A 102 12.75 -3.99 -15.00
N ALA A 103 13.41 -4.91 -14.31
CA ALA A 103 14.00 -6.12 -14.90
C ALA A 103 12.92 -7.02 -15.52
N ALA A 104 11.81 -7.23 -14.83
CA ALA A 104 10.70 -8.02 -15.32
C ALA A 104 10.02 -7.37 -16.56
N ALA A 105 9.92 -6.05 -16.61
CA ALA A 105 9.33 -5.33 -17.74
C ALA A 105 10.24 -5.43 -18.97
N VAL A 106 11.55 -5.26 -18.78
CA VAL A 106 12.54 -5.49 -19.84
C VAL A 106 12.47 -6.93 -20.35
N ALA A 107 12.39 -7.91 -19.45
CA ALA A 107 12.21 -9.32 -19.84
C ALA A 107 10.93 -9.56 -20.64
N ALA A 108 9.82 -8.95 -20.21
CA ALA A 108 8.55 -9.04 -20.93
C ALA A 108 8.64 -8.47 -22.34
N LEU A 109 9.26 -7.29 -22.50
CA LEU A 109 9.41 -6.64 -23.79
C LEU A 109 10.35 -7.42 -24.72
N LEU A 110 11.47 -7.92 -24.21
CA LEU A 110 12.37 -8.79 -24.99
C LEU A 110 11.67 -10.06 -25.47
N ALA A 111 11.00 -10.77 -24.56
CA ALA A 111 10.25 -11.98 -24.91
C ALA A 111 9.10 -11.69 -25.87
N SER A 112 8.45 -10.52 -25.73
CA SER A 112 7.35 -10.13 -26.61
C SER A 112 7.78 -9.85 -28.05
N ASN A 113 9.06 -9.52 -28.27
CA ASN A 113 9.63 -9.26 -29.59
C ASN A 113 10.10 -10.54 -30.30
N ILE A 114 10.02 -11.71 -29.65
CA ILE A 114 10.27 -13.00 -30.31
C ILE A 114 9.14 -13.25 -31.32
N PRO A 115 9.45 -13.43 -32.62
CA PRO A 115 8.42 -13.62 -33.66
C PRO A 115 7.47 -14.76 -33.31
N ASN A 116 6.15 -14.52 -33.38
CA ASN A 116 5.06 -15.47 -33.03
C ASN A 116 4.92 -15.84 -31.55
N TRP A 117 5.83 -15.40 -30.67
CA TRP A 117 5.82 -15.76 -29.25
C TRP A 117 5.55 -14.57 -28.33
N GLY A 118 4.89 -13.53 -28.84
CA GLY A 118 4.70 -12.28 -28.12
C GLY A 118 4.02 -12.42 -26.73
N TRP A 119 3.17 -13.44 -26.57
CA TRP A 119 2.52 -13.77 -25.30
C TRP A 119 3.47 -14.27 -24.21
N LEU A 120 4.68 -14.72 -24.55
CA LEU A 120 5.71 -15.08 -23.58
C LEU A 120 6.16 -13.91 -22.72
N GLY A 121 5.87 -12.67 -23.12
CA GLY A 121 6.17 -11.50 -22.29
C GLY A 121 5.55 -11.56 -20.90
N VAL A 122 4.30 -12.02 -20.78
CA VAL A 122 3.60 -12.14 -19.49
C VAL A 122 4.28 -13.16 -18.55
N PRO A 123 4.45 -14.45 -18.92
CA PRO A 123 5.11 -15.41 -18.05
C PRO A 123 6.59 -15.05 -17.80
N ALA A 124 7.29 -14.42 -18.75
CA ALA A 124 8.66 -13.97 -18.54
C ALA A 124 8.75 -12.91 -17.42
N ALA A 125 7.88 -11.89 -17.42
CA ALA A 125 7.84 -10.92 -16.33
C ALA A 125 7.51 -11.54 -14.98
N LEU A 126 6.49 -12.41 -14.92
CA LEU A 126 6.11 -13.10 -13.69
C LEU A 126 7.23 -13.99 -13.16
N ALA A 127 7.91 -14.72 -14.05
CA ALA A 127 9.04 -15.58 -13.69
C ALA A 127 10.22 -14.78 -13.17
N VAL A 128 10.63 -13.69 -13.85
CA VAL A 128 11.72 -12.83 -13.39
C VAL A 128 11.40 -12.21 -12.03
N GLY A 129 10.18 -11.70 -11.86
CA GLY A 129 9.72 -11.18 -10.58
C GLY A 129 9.79 -12.22 -9.46
N LEU A 130 9.24 -13.42 -9.70
CA LEU A 130 9.26 -14.52 -8.75
C LEU A 130 10.70 -14.96 -8.40
N VAL A 131 11.58 -15.09 -9.40
CA VAL A 131 12.98 -15.49 -9.20
C VAL A 131 13.70 -14.53 -8.28
N PHE A 132 13.63 -13.22 -8.54
CA PHE A 132 14.27 -12.24 -7.65
C PHE A 132 13.63 -12.20 -6.26
N GLY A 133 12.31 -12.36 -6.16
CA GLY A 133 11.61 -12.50 -4.88
C GLY A 133 12.08 -13.72 -4.08
N VAL A 134 12.26 -14.87 -4.74
CA VAL A 134 12.77 -16.11 -4.13
C VAL A 134 14.24 -15.96 -3.74
N ILE A 135 15.07 -15.29 -4.54
CA ILE A 135 16.47 -15.02 -4.19
C ILE A 135 16.53 -14.16 -2.94
N ASN A 136 15.82 -13.02 -2.90
CA ASN A 136 15.78 -12.15 -1.73
C ASN A 136 15.24 -12.89 -0.50
N GLY A 137 14.11 -13.58 -0.66
CA GLY A 137 13.50 -14.38 0.40
C GLY A 137 14.40 -15.49 0.90
N GLY A 138 15.16 -16.15 0.01
CA GLY A 138 16.12 -17.20 0.36
C GLY A 138 17.31 -16.66 1.14
N LEU A 139 17.91 -15.54 0.69
CA LEU A 139 19.00 -14.88 1.40
C LEU A 139 18.56 -14.43 2.81
N ILE A 140 17.34 -13.91 2.94
CA ILE A 140 16.80 -13.47 4.23
C ILE A 140 16.44 -14.67 5.12
N ALA A 141 15.70 -15.64 4.60
CA ALA A 141 15.16 -16.74 5.39
C ALA A 141 16.19 -17.83 5.74
N LEU A 142 17.10 -18.14 4.81
CA LEU A 142 18.07 -19.23 4.96
C LEU A 142 19.39 -18.73 5.55
N LEU A 143 19.94 -17.65 5.00
CA LEU A 143 21.21 -17.07 5.47
C LEU A 143 21.02 -16.10 6.65
N ARG A 144 19.78 -15.77 7.02
CA ARG A 144 19.43 -14.88 8.14
C ARG A 144 20.05 -13.48 8.00
N LEU A 145 20.21 -13.02 6.76
CA LEU A 145 20.69 -11.67 6.49
C LEU A 145 19.59 -10.65 6.79
N PRO A 146 19.93 -9.44 7.29
CA PRO A 146 18.95 -8.38 7.51
C PRO A 146 18.21 -8.01 6.21
N PRO A 147 16.87 -8.01 6.19
CA PRO A 147 16.05 -7.68 5.03
C PRO A 147 16.46 -6.42 4.26
N PHE A 148 16.72 -5.35 5.01
CA PHE A 148 17.08 -4.06 4.44
C PHE A 148 18.38 -4.15 3.63
N ILE A 149 19.39 -4.87 4.13
CA ILE A 149 20.69 -5.00 3.44
C ILE A 149 20.53 -5.81 2.16
N VAL A 150 19.81 -6.94 2.23
CA VAL A 150 19.58 -7.79 1.06
C VAL A 150 18.84 -7.03 -0.02
N THR A 151 17.74 -6.35 0.33
CA THR A 151 16.88 -5.70 -0.67
C THR A 151 17.45 -4.37 -1.16
N LEU A 152 18.26 -3.66 -0.35
CA LEU A 152 19.04 -2.51 -0.81
C LEU A 152 20.14 -2.93 -1.80
N GLY A 153 20.85 -4.03 -1.52
CA GLY A 153 21.82 -4.59 -2.46
C GLY A 153 21.18 -5.13 -3.74
N ALA A 154 20.01 -5.78 -3.61
CA ALA A 154 19.22 -6.23 -4.75
C ALA A 154 18.69 -5.04 -5.57
N LEU A 155 18.30 -3.93 -4.93
CA LEU A 155 17.86 -2.72 -5.64
C LEU A 155 18.89 -2.29 -6.68
N THR A 156 20.17 -2.19 -6.31
CA THR A 156 21.24 -1.78 -7.23
C THR A 156 21.64 -2.90 -8.19
N ALA A 157 21.78 -4.15 -7.71
CA ALA A 157 22.19 -5.28 -8.57
C ALA A 157 21.14 -5.59 -9.64
N VAL A 158 19.86 -5.71 -9.26
CA VAL A 158 18.75 -6.00 -10.19
C VAL A 158 18.53 -4.83 -11.15
N ARG A 159 18.71 -3.58 -10.71
CA ARG A 159 18.71 -2.43 -11.60
C ARG A 159 19.81 -2.53 -12.66
N GLY A 160 21.02 -2.95 -12.28
CA GLY A 160 22.11 -3.24 -13.20
C GLY A 160 21.76 -4.35 -14.20
N VAL A 161 21.12 -5.43 -13.73
CA VAL A 161 20.62 -6.50 -14.60
C VAL A 161 19.58 -5.99 -15.60
N ALA A 162 18.60 -5.18 -15.14
CA ALA A 162 17.58 -4.60 -16.03
C ALA A 162 18.20 -3.75 -17.14
N ARG A 163 19.22 -2.95 -16.79
CA ARG A 163 19.99 -2.12 -17.72
C ARG A 163 20.78 -2.97 -18.72
N LEU A 164 21.47 -4.00 -18.24
CA LEU A 164 22.24 -4.92 -19.07
C LEU A 164 21.35 -5.67 -20.06
N MET A 165 20.21 -6.18 -19.61
CA MET A 165 19.24 -6.86 -20.48
C MET A 165 18.70 -5.94 -21.59
N GLY A 166 18.49 -4.67 -21.27
CA GLY A 166 18.02 -3.66 -22.23
C GLY A 166 19.11 -2.95 -23.03
N ASN A 167 20.39 -3.33 -22.86
CA ASN A 167 21.55 -2.61 -23.43
C ASN A 167 21.51 -1.09 -23.15
N ASP A 168 21.01 -0.68 -21.98
CA ASP A 168 20.77 0.73 -21.61
C ASP A 168 19.86 1.53 -22.57
N THR A 169 19.11 0.83 -23.41
CA THR A 169 18.12 1.42 -24.31
C THR A 169 16.69 1.17 -23.81
N THR A 170 15.74 1.90 -24.41
CA THR A 170 14.33 1.59 -24.24
C THR A 170 13.92 0.56 -25.28
N ILE A 171 13.39 -0.57 -24.83
CA ILE A 171 12.85 -1.61 -25.71
C ILE A 171 11.38 -1.29 -25.94
N PHE A 172 10.98 -1.22 -27.21
CA PHE A 172 9.60 -0.96 -27.63
C PHE A 172 9.01 -2.18 -28.31
N ASN A 173 7.68 -2.35 -28.18
CA ASN A 173 6.91 -3.26 -29.01
C ASN A 173 5.51 -2.67 -29.26
N PRO A 174 5.29 -2.02 -30.42
CA PRO A 174 3.98 -1.45 -30.75
C PRO A 174 2.87 -2.49 -30.93
N GLN A 175 3.22 -3.73 -31.29
CA GLN A 175 2.30 -4.84 -31.55
C GLN A 175 2.23 -5.79 -30.35
N LEU A 176 2.28 -5.23 -29.13
CA LEU A 176 2.30 -5.99 -27.90
C LEU A 176 0.96 -6.76 -27.73
N PRO A 177 0.94 -8.10 -27.73
CA PRO A 177 -0.32 -8.85 -27.76
C PRO A 177 -1.14 -8.72 -26.47
N PHE A 178 -0.48 -8.39 -25.36
CA PHE A 178 -1.12 -8.12 -24.07
C PHE A 178 -1.31 -6.62 -23.78
N ALA A 179 -1.21 -5.75 -24.78
CA ALA A 179 -1.43 -4.30 -24.64
C ALA A 179 -2.81 -3.93 -24.07
N PHE A 180 -3.82 -4.77 -24.31
CA PHE A 180 -5.17 -4.57 -23.78
C PHE A 180 -5.21 -4.49 -22.24
N ILE A 181 -4.22 -5.09 -21.55
CA ILE A 181 -4.08 -4.99 -20.10
C ILE A 181 -3.85 -3.54 -19.65
N GLY A 182 -3.03 -2.80 -20.40
CA GLY A 182 -2.63 -1.43 -20.06
C GLY A 182 -3.56 -0.36 -20.60
N ASN A 183 -4.18 -0.60 -21.77
CA ASN A 183 -4.91 0.42 -22.52
C ASN A 183 -6.37 0.05 -22.82
N GLY A 184 -6.78 -1.19 -22.57
CA GLY A 184 -8.16 -1.64 -22.76
C GLY A 184 -9.04 -1.36 -21.54
N SER A 185 -10.36 -1.48 -21.75
CA SER A 185 -11.35 -1.43 -20.67
C SER A 185 -12.39 -2.54 -20.84
N ILE A 186 -13.02 -2.91 -19.73
CA ILE A 186 -14.16 -3.82 -19.66
C ILE A 186 -15.30 -3.10 -18.94
N LEU A 187 -16.46 -2.96 -19.60
CA LEU A 187 -17.62 -2.23 -19.07
C LEU A 187 -17.29 -0.80 -18.58
N GLY A 188 -16.34 -0.12 -19.25
CA GLY A 188 -15.89 1.23 -18.88
C GLY A 188 -14.84 1.29 -17.77
N VAL A 189 -14.43 0.15 -17.20
CA VAL A 189 -13.38 0.07 -16.18
C VAL A 189 -12.06 -0.38 -16.82
N PRO A 190 -10.94 0.35 -16.64
CA PRO A 190 -9.64 -0.06 -17.18
C PRO A 190 -9.19 -1.42 -16.64
N TRP A 191 -8.58 -2.25 -17.49
CA TRP A 191 -8.07 -3.57 -17.08
C TRP A 191 -7.06 -3.49 -15.93
N LEU A 192 -6.25 -2.43 -15.88
CA LEU A 192 -5.34 -2.16 -14.76
C LEU A 192 -6.06 -2.13 -13.41
N VAL A 193 -7.23 -1.49 -13.35
CA VAL A 193 -8.04 -1.37 -12.12
C VAL A 193 -8.63 -2.72 -11.74
N VAL A 194 -9.08 -3.50 -12.72
CA VAL A 194 -9.60 -4.86 -12.50
C VAL A 194 -8.52 -5.77 -11.91
N ILE A 195 -7.31 -5.74 -12.46
CA ILE A 195 -6.17 -6.52 -11.96
C ILE A 195 -5.80 -6.09 -10.54
N ALA A 196 -5.68 -4.79 -10.28
CA ALA A 196 -5.39 -4.28 -8.95
C ALA A 196 -6.46 -4.68 -7.93
N GLY A 197 -7.74 -4.59 -8.30
CA GLY A 197 -8.86 -5.06 -7.47
C GLY A 197 -8.77 -6.56 -7.18
N ALA A 198 -8.48 -7.39 -8.18
CA ALA A 198 -8.30 -8.83 -8.02
C ALA A 198 -7.13 -9.15 -7.07
N VAL A 199 -5.99 -8.45 -7.20
CA VAL A 199 -4.85 -8.59 -6.29
C VAL A 199 -5.23 -8.21 -4.86
N ILE A 200 -5.96 -7.11 -4.65
CA ILE A 200 -6.41 -6.72 -3.31
C ILE A 200 -7.35 -7.74 -2.70
N VAL A 201 -8.31 -8.26 -3.47
CA VAL A 201 -9.24 -9.31 -3.01
C VAL A 201 -8.49 -10.60 -2.68
N ALA A 202 -7.55 -11.03 -3.53
CA ALA A 202 -6.72 -12.20 -3.28
C ALA A 202 -5.86 -12.03 -2.03
N SER A 203 -5.17 -10.90 -1.90
CA SER A 203 -4.33 -10.60 -0.73
C SER A 203 -5.15 -10.46 0.55
N TRP A 204 -6.35 -9.88 0.49
CA TRP A 204 -7.29 -9.83 1.60
C TRP A 204 -7.74 -11.22 2.02
N PHE A 205 -8.07 -12.07 1.06
CA PHE A 205 -8.47 -13.44 1.34
C PHE A 205 -7.32 -14.22 2.00
N ILE A 206 -6.10 -14.14 1.47
CA ILE A 206 -4.92 -14.77 2.05
C ILE A 206 -4.72 -14.28 3.50
N LEU A 207 -4.70 -12.96 3.73
CA LEU A 207 -4.41 -12.40 5.05
C LEU A 207 -5.51 -12.66 6.09
N ARG A 208 -6.78 -12.65 5.68
CA ARG A 208 -7.92 -12.69 6.63
C ARG A 208 -8.65 -14.01 6.71
N ARG A 209 -8.58 -14.85 5.66
CA ARG A 209 -9.37 -16.08 5.55
C ARG A 209 -8.52 -17.35 5.51
N THR A 210 -7.19 -17.25 5.55
CA THR A 210 -6.30 -18.43 5.52
C THR A 210 -5.39 -18.54 6.75
N VAL A 211 -4.93 -19.75 7.03
CA VAL A 211 -3.91 -20.03 8.05
C VAL A 211 -2.59 -19.32 7.74
N LEU A 212 -2.29 -19.12 6.45
CA LEU A 212 -1.08 -18.40 6.03
C LEU A 212 -1.10 -16.95 6.53
N GLY A 213 -2.24 -16.26 6.44
CA GLY A 213 -2.43 -14.93 7.00
C GLY A 213 -2.13 -14.88 8.49
N MET A 214 -2.75 -15.76 9.28
CA MET A 214 -2.47 -15.90 10.73
C MET A 214 -0.97 -16.07 11.00
N ARG A 215 -0.29 -16.95 10.26
CA ARG A 215 1.16 -17.19 10.42
C ARG A 215 1.99 -15.96 10.07
N ILE A 216 1.63 -15.21 9.03
CA ILE A 216 2.29 -13.95 8.65
C ILE A 216 2.21 -12.93 9.80
N TYR A 217 1.00 -12.71 10.35
CA TYR A 217 0.82 -11.82 11.49
C TYR A 217 1.58 -12.30 12.74
N SER A 218 1.57 -13.60 13.04
CA SER A 218 2.32 -14.15 14.18
C SER A 218 3.83 -13.96 14.04
N VAL A 219 4.38 -14.20 12.84
CA VAL A 219 5.80 -13.98 12.56
C VAL A 219 6.19 -12.52 12.75
N GLY A 220 5.35 -11.59 12.30
CA GLY A 220 5.58 -10.16 12.49
C GLY A 220 5.46 -9.68 13.93
N GLY A 221 4.50 -10.21 14.69
CA GLY A 221 4.27 -9.81 16.08
C GLY A 221 5.37 -10.27 17.02
N ASN A 222 5.78 -11.55 16.90
CA ASN A 222 6.93 -12.08 17.61
C ASN A 222 7.49 -13.32 16.89
N PRO A 223 8.61 -13.19 16.14
CA PRO A 223 9.15 -14.30 15.36
C PRO A 223 9.69 -15.45 16.23
N GLU A 224 10.15 -15.15 17.45
CA GLU A 224 10.63 -16.19 18.38
C GLU A 224 9.47 -17.01 18.94
N ALA A 225 8.39 -16.35 19.38
CA ALA A 225 7.19 -17.02 19.86
C ALA A 225 6.51 -17.83 18.75
N ALA A 226 6.48 -17.29 17.52
CA ALA A 226 5.98 -18.02 16.35
C ALA A 226 6.77 -19.30 16.10
N ARG A 227 8.11 -19.23 16.19
CA ARG A 227 9.00 -20.39 16.04
C ARG A 227 8.78 -21.43 17.15
N LEU A 228 8.66 -21.01 18.41
CA LEU A 228 8.37 -21.91 19.54
C LEU A 228 6.99 -22.55 19.44
N SER A 229 6.05 -21.89 18.74
CA SER A 229 4.70 -22.41 18.45
C SER A 229 4.65 -23.30 17.20
N GLY A 230 5.80 -23.69 16.65
CA GLY A 230 5.89 -24.59 15.49
C GLY A 230 5.69 -23.94 14.12
N ILE A 231 5.62 -22.61 14.03
CA ILE A 231 5.53 -21.91 12.75
C ILE A 231 6.92 -21.86 12.11
N ASN A 232 7.02 -22.35 10.87
CA ASN A 232 8.26 -22.23 10.09
C ASN A 232 8.44 -20.80 9.59
N VAL A 233 9.08 -19.95 10.41
CA VAL A 233 9.37 -18.54 10.12
C VAL A 233 10.07 -18.37 8.77
N ARG A 234 11.00 -19.28 8.43
CA ARG A 234 11.77 -19.21 7.19
C ARG A 234 10.88 -19.40 5.96
N ALA A 235 9.96 -20.35 6.01
CA ALA A 235 9.00 -20.57 4.92
C ALA A 235 8.07 -19.37 4.73
N ILE A 236 7.65 -18.72 5.83
CA ILE A 236 6.83 -17.51 5.77
C ILE A 236 7.60 -16.35 5.15
N GLN A 237 8.86 -16.12 5.58
CA GLN A 237 9.72 -15.10 4.99
C GLN A 237 9.93 -15.36 3.49
N LEU A 238 10.29 -16.60 3.10
CA LEU A 238 10.44 -16.95 1.69
C LEU A 238 9.17 -16.67 0.88
N PHE A 239 8.00 -17.02 1.41
CA PHE A 239 6.72 -16.77 0.76
C PHE A 239 6.45 -15.28 0.56
N VAL A 240 6.62 -14.44 1.59
CA VAL A 240 6.27 -13.01 1.48
C VAL A 240 7.17 -12.26 0.49
N TYR A 241 8.46 -12.61 0.41
CA TYR A 241 9.37 -12.03 -0.58
C TYR A 241 9.13 -12.59 -1.99
N ALA A 242 8.81 -13.88 -2.13
CA ALA A 242 8.40 -14.46 -3.41
C ALA A 242 7.09 -13.82 -3.93
N ALA A 243 6.12 -13.58 -3.05
CA ALA A 243 4.88 -12.88 -3.38
C ALA A 243 5.14 -11.42 -3.77
N SER A 244 6.00 -10.71 -3.04
CA SER A 244 6.45 -9.35 -3.38
C SER A 244 7.06 -9.30 -4.79
N GLY A 245 8.00 -10.19 -5.10
CA GLY A 245 8.62 -10.29 -6.41
C GLY A 245 7.63 -10.67 -7.53
N LEU A 246 6.73 -11.63 -7.28
CA LEU A 246 5.69 -12.01 -8.24
C LEU A 246 4.76 -10.84 -8.58
N LEU A 247 4.34 -10.07 -7.56
CA LEU A 247 3.51 -8.88 -7.76
C LEU A 247 4.30 -7.74 -8.42
N ALA A 248 5.61 -7.63 -8.20
CA ALA A 248 6.48 -6.76 -8.99
C ALA A 248 6.53 -7.17 -10.47
N GLY A 249 6.58 -8.47 -10.76
CA GLY A 249 6.43 -9.02 -12.11
C GLY A 249 5.08 -8.70 -12.74
N LEU A 250 3.99 -8.79 -11.98
CA LEU A 250 2.65 -8.40 -12.45
C LEU A 250 2.56 -6.90 -12.73
N GLY A 251 3.10 -6.07 -11.83
CA GLY A 251 3.23 -4.62 -12.03
C GLY A 251 4.08 -4.28 -13.26
N ALA A 252 5.06 -5.12 -13.59
CA ALA A 252 5.86 -5.00 -14.79
C ALA A 252 5.06 -5.27 -16.07
N VAL A 253 4.24 -6.32 -16.10
CA VAL A 253 3.31 -6.59 -17.20
C VAL A 253 2.36 -5.41 -17.40
N MET A 254 1.79 -4.89 -16.31
CA MET A 254 0.89 -3.74 -16.34
C MET A 254 1.58 -2.49 -16.90
N SER A 255 2.81 -2.22 -16.46
CA SER A 255 3.58 -1.05 -16.89
C SER A 255 4.01 -1.17 -18.36
N ALA A 256 4.53 -2.33 -18.75
CA ALA A 256 4.89 -2.67 -20.12
C ALA A 256 3.70 -2.56 -21.08
N ALA A 257 2.54 -3.10 -20.69
CA ALA A 257 1.32 -3.04 -21.49
C ALA A 257 0.82 -1.61 -21.68
N ARG A 258 0.94 -0.78 -20.64
CA ARG A 258 0.51 0.64 -20.69
C ARG A 258 1.43 1.49 -21.56
N LEU A 259 2.75 1.27 -21.47
CA LEU A 259 3.75 2.11 -22.14
C LEU A 259 4.18 1.58 -23.51
N TYR A 260 3.84 0.34 -23.87
CA TYR A 260 4.39 -0.39 -25.03
C TYR A 260 5.92 -0.49 -25.02
N ALA A 261 6.53 -0.23 -23.86
CA ALA A 261 7.95 0.00 -23.73
C ALA A 261 8.43 -0.33 -22.32
N ALA A 262 9.71 -0.66 -22.21
CA ALA A 262 10.40 -0.81 -20.95
C ALA A 262 11.81 -0.24 -21.04
N ASN A 263 12.22 0.47 -19.99
CA ASN A 263 13.57 1.00 -19.84
C ASN A 263 14.12 0.55 -18.47
N GLY A 264 15.28 -0.12 -18.48
CA GLY A 264 15.85 -0.68 -17.26
C GLY A 264 16.30 0.37 -16.23
N LEU A 265 16.65 1.58 -16.67
CA LEU A 265 17.13 2.65 -15.79
C LEU A 265 15.99 3.41 -15.12
N GLN A 266 14.98 3.83 -15.88
CA GLN A 266 13.96 4.80 -15.43
C GLN A 266 12.68 4.13 -14.91
N LEU A 267 12.28 2.99 -15.48
CA LEU A 267 11.02 2.36 -15.11
C LEU A 267 11.07 1.86 -13.66
N GLY A 268 9.99 2.07 -12.90
CA GLY A 268 9.92 1.66 -11.50
C GLY A 268 10.87 2.38 -10.55
N GLN A 269 11.46 3.52 -10.94
CA GLN A 269 12.17 4.37 -9.97
C GLN A 269 11.19 4.93 -8.93
N SER A 270 11.60 4.90 -7.66
CA SER A 270 10.81 5.40 -6.51
C SER A 270 9.51 4.64 -6.24
N TYR A 271 9.20 3.60 -7.01
CA TYR A 271 8.01 2.77 -6.79
C TYR A 271 8.11 2.00 -5.47
N GLU A 272 9.33 1.63 -5.06
CA GLU A 272 9.60 1.08 -3.74
C GLU A 272 9.23 2.04 -2.62
N LEU A 273 9.54 3.33 -2.74
CA LEU A 273 9.21 4.34 -1.74
C LEU A 273 7.71 4.62 -1.73
N ASP A 274 7.08 4.73 -2.90
CA ASP A 274 5.63 4.94 -3.04
C ASP A 274 4.82 3.74 -2.49
N ALA A 275 5.31 2.51 -2.67
CA ALA A 275 4.69 1.31 -2.13
C ALA A 275 4.83 1.24 -0.60
N ILE A 276 6.01 1.53 -0.06
CA ILE A 276 6.24 1.62 1.39
C ILE A 276 5.36 2.72 2.00
N ALA A 277 5.31 3.90 1.37
CA ALA A 277 4.46 5.01 1.77
C ALA A 277 2.99 4.59 1.84
N ALA A 278 2.49 3.91 0.80
CA ALA A 278 1.12 3.43 0.74
C ALA A 278 0.79 2.46 1.89
N VAL A 279 1.68 1.52 2.20
CA VAL A 279 1.47 0.52 3.26
C VAL A 279 1.48 1.16 4.66
N ILE A 280 2.46 2.03 4.92
CA ILE A 280 2.60 2.71 6.21
C ILE A 280 1.49 3.73 6.42
N LEU A 281 1.22 4.57 5.41
CA LEU A 281 0.10 5.50 5.44
C LEU A 281 -1.24 4.76 5.56
N GLY A 282 -1.32 3.54 5.03
CA GLY A 282 -2.45 2.63 5.23
C GLY A 282 -2.63 2.10 6.66
N GLY A 283 -1.68 2.37 7.57
CA GLY A 283 -1.73 1.97 8.98
C GLY A 283 -1.09 0.62 9.27
N THR A 284 -0.27 0.08 8.37
CA THR A 284 0.56 -1.09 8.68
C THR A 284 1.79 -0.65 9.46
N SER A 285 2.05 -1.32 10.59
CA SER A 285 3.17 -1.00 11.47
C SER A 285 4.50 -1.32 10.83
N PHE A 286 5.47 -0.41 10.95
CA PHE A 286 6.84 -0.61 10.49
C PHE A 286 7.56 -1.78 11.19
N VAL A 287 7.14 -2.13 12.41
CA VAL A 287 7.72 -3.22 13.21
C VAL A 287 7.14 -4.58 12.81
N GLY A 288 6.04 -4.61 12.05
CA GLY A 288 5.33 -5.83 11.66
C GLY A 288 4.22 -6.23 12.63
N GLY A 289 3.49 -7.29 12.29
CA GLY A 289 2.44 -7.89 13.12
C GLY A 289 1.11 -7.15 13.17
N VAL A 290 1.03 -5.91 12.68
CA VAL A 290 -0.20 -5.11 12.64
C VAL A 290 -0.32 -4.42 11.29
N GLY A 291 -1.49 -4.53 10.65
CA GLY A 291 -1.79 -3.86 9.39
C GLY A 291 -2.96 -4.49 8.64
N SER A 292 -3.37 -3.86 7.54
CA SER A 292 -4.43 -4.41 6.68
C SER A 292 -4.22 -4.01 5.22
N ILE A 293 -4.58 -4.92 4.32
CA ILE A 293 -4.52 -4.68 2.87
C ILE A 293 -5.50 -3.59 2.41
N VAL A 294 -6.62 -3.42 3.11
CA VAL A 294 -7.61 -2.36 2.83
C VAL A 294 -7.00 -0.99 3.17
N GLY A 295 -6.25 -0.93 4.29
CA GLY A 295 -5.43 0.23 4.63
C GLY A 295 -4.43 0.55 3.53
N THR A 296 -3.69 -0.45 3.05
CA THR A 296 -2.74 -0.29 1.94
C THR A 296 -3.41 0.25 0.67
N LEU A 297 -4.60 -0.23 0.32
CA LEU A 297 -5.37 0.29 -0.82
C LEU A 297 -5.64 1.79 -0.66
N ILE A 298 -6.13 2.20 0.51
CA ILE A 298 -6.41 3.62 0.81
C ILE A 298 -5.11 4.44 0.76
N GLY A 299 -4.02 3.95 1.34
CA GLY A 299 -2.73 4.62 1.29
C GLY A 299 -2.19 4.78 -0.13
N ALA A 300 -2.31 3.75 -0.97
CA ALA A 300 -1.91 3.81 -2.37
C ALA A 300 -2.74 4.83 -3.17
N LEU A 301 -4.05 4.91 -2.89
CA LEU A 301 -4.93 5.93 -3.47
C LEU A 301 -4.53 7.35 -3.02
N ILE A 302 -4.13 7.54 -1.76
CA ILE A 302 -3.64 8.83 -1.28
C ILE A 302 -2.39 9.26 -2.05
N ILE A 303 -1.41 8.37 -2.22
CA ILE A 303 -0.19 8.68 -2.98
C ILE A 303 -0.50 9.00 -4.44
N ALA A 304 -1.41 8.25 -5.06
CA ALA A 304 -1.81 8.48 -6.46
C ALA A 304 -2.56 9.81 -6.64
N VAL A 305 -3.53 10.11 -5.77
CA VAL A 305 -4.27 11.38 -5.78
C VAL A 305 -3.34 12.57 -5.52
N LEU A 306 -2.42 12.44 -4.55
CA LEU A 306 -1.44 13.47 -4.26
C LEU A 306 -0.55 13.75 -5.47
N THR A 307 0.00 12.70 -6.09
CA THR A 307 0.87 12.82 -7.26
C THR A 307 0.13 13.49 -8.42
N ASN A 308 -1.06 12.99 -8.76
CA ASN A 308 -1.84 13.54 -9.86
C ASN A 308 -2.32 14.98 -9.59
N GLY A 309 -2.78 15.28 -8.38
CA GLY A 309 -3.22 16.63 -8.02
C GLY A 309 -2.10 17.66 -8.11
N LEU A 310 -0.87 17.29 -7.68
CA LEU A 310 0.30 18.16 -7.85
C LEU A 310 0.66 18.36 -9.33
N VAL A 311 0.56 17.32 -10.15
CA VAL A 311 0.75 17.43 -11.61
C VAL A 311 -0.26 18.38 -12.24
N LEU A 312 -1.54 18.29 -11.88
CA LEU A 312 -2.58 19.20 -12.40
C LEU A 312 -2.37 20.66 -11.97
N LEU A 313 -1.76 20.89 -10.80
CA LEU A 313 -1.35 22.22 -10.34
C LEU A 313 -0.09 22.76 -11.04
N GLY A 314 0.51 21.98 -11.96
CA GLY A 314 1.75 22.38 -12.63
C GLY A 314 2.98 22.35 -11.72
N VAL A 315 2.92 21.64 -10.60
CA VAL A 315 4.05 21.49 -9.68
C VAL A 315 5.10 20.58 -10.33
N SER A 316 6.33 21.07 -10.47
CA SER A 316 7.41 20.30 -11.10
C SER A 316 7.74 19.02 -10.32
N ASP A 317 8.25 18.01 -11.03
CA ASP A 317 8.57 16.71 -10.44
C ASP A 317 9.57 16.80 -9.26
N ILE A 318 10.45 17.80 -9.28
CA ILE A 318 11.39 18.09 -8.19
C ILE A 318 10.63 18.35 -6.88
N TRP A 319 9.62 19.21 -6.91
CA TRP A 319 8.81 19.51 -5.72
C TRP A 319 7.95 18.33 -5.32
N GLN A 320 7.46 17.54 -6.29
CA GLN A 320 6.72 16.32 -5.98
C GLN A 320 7.57 15.33 -5.18
N TYR A 321 8.85 15.13 -5.50
CA TYR A 321 9.75 14.29 -4.70
C TYR A 321 9.91 14.79 -3.26
N ILE A 322 10.09 16.10 -3.09
CA ILE A 322 10.21 16.72 -1.74
C ILE A 322 8.92 16.49 -0.95
N ILE A 323 7.76 16.76 -1.54
CA ILE A 323 6.46 16.62 -0.89
C ILE A 323 6.20 15.15 -0.52
N LYS A 324 6.45 14.21 -1.44
CA LYS A 324 6.31 12.77 -1.17
C LYS A 324 7.20 12.33 0.00
N GLY A 325 8.46 12.76 0.03
CA GLY A 325 9.37 12.47 1.14
C GLY A 325 8.86 12.99 2.48
N LEU A 326 8.37 14.23 2.52
CA LEU A 326 7.78 14.82 3.73
C LEU A 326 6.52 14.08 4.18
N VAL A 327 5.67 13.64 3.26
CA VAL A 327 4.47 12.84 3.57
C VAL A 327 4.86 11.49 4.19
N ILE A 328 5.89 10.82 3.68
CA ILE A 328 6.40 9.56 4.25
C ILE A 328 6.90 9.78 5.67
N ILE A 329 7.75 10.79 5.89
CA ILE A 329 8.29 11.12 7.22
C ILE A 329 7.14 11.45 8.17
N GLY A 330 6.17 12.25 7.72
CA GLY A 330 4.98 12.60 8.49
C GLY A 330 4.14 11.37 8.87
N ALA A 331 3.93 10.45 7.93
CA ALA A 331 3.20 9.21 8.17
C ALA A 331 3.88 8.34 9.25
N VAL A 332 5.20 8.16 9.15
CA VAL A 332 6.00 7.38 10.13
C VAL A 332 6.02 8.07 11.49
N ALA A 333 6.17 9.40 11.53
CA ALA A 333 6.16 10.16 12.78
C ALA A 333 4.80 10.05 13.50
N LEU A 334 3.70 10.13 12.75
CA LEU A 334 2.35 9.94 13.26
C LEU A 334 2.12 8.51 13.76
N ASP A 335 2.59 7.50 13.02
CA ASP A 335 2.49 6.10 13.44
C ASP A 335 3.23 5.87 14.77
N ARG A 336 4.47 6.36 14.89
CA ARG A 336 5.26 6.26 16.13
C ARG A 336 4.58 6.96 17.31
N TYR A 337 3.96 8.12 17.08
CA TYR A 337 3.25 8.86 18.12
C TYR A 337 2.03 8.07 18.62
N ARG A 338 1.21 7.53 17.70
CA ARG A 338 0.02 6.71 18.03
C ARG A 338 0.36 5.45 18.84
N GLN A 339 1.48 4.81 18.53
CA GLN A 339 1.92 3.61 19.24
C GLN A 339 2.42 3.91 20.66
N ARG A 340 3.09 5.06 20.87
CA ARG A 340 3.55 5.49 22.22
C ARG A 340 2.40 5.72 23.19
N ASP A 341 1.29 6.27 22.71
CA ASP A 341 0.12 6.53 23.56
C ASP A 341 -0.61 5.24 23.94
N SER A 342 -0.60 4.23 23.07
CA SER A 342 -1.23 2.92 23.34
C SER A 342 -0.43 2.06 24.33
N ALA A 343 0.88 2.29 24.46
CA ALA A 343 1.73 1.59 25.43
C ALA A 343 1.68 2.21 26.84
N ARG A 344 1.01 3.35 27.01
CA ARG A 344 0.86 4.07 28.30
C ARG A 344 -0.48 3.80 29.00
N THR A 345 -1.37 3.05 28.37
CA THR A 345 -2.67 2.62 28.89
C THR A 345 -2.65 1.12 29.11
#